data_AF-A0A0K0EFX6-F1
#
_entry.id   AF-A0A0K0EFX6-F1
#
_cell.length_a   1.000
_cell.length_b   1.000
_cell.length_c   1.000
_cell.angle_alpha   90.00
_cell.angle_beta   90.00
_cell.angle_gamma   90.00
#
_symmetry.space_group_name_H-M   'P 1'
#
loop_
_entity.id
_entity.type
_entity.pdbx_description
1 polymer ?
#
loop_
_entity_poly.entity_id
_entity_poly.type
_entity_poly.pdbx_seq_one_letter_code
_entity_poly.pdbx_strand_id
1 'polypeptide(L)'
;MLDLGRKNEILSVINSDVKFYQIIPPFIPITIRDRIRVSNKYKLLSCSLHKHLSSMISPSMCYLKDEAEYIKKYGNVIAENQNACRDSGDFHHNIVEVTKNINIEDWVFFSLSRDPIERFISGFSNICIDILNMEQRALCYNCGSNLSCFITTLYKDVLNYSKQNKIINYFIAAHFFPQNWMCDYFQYFSKFVIIPYSSNRKKKQQFLNDFKNVLIKANVPEESQNFIISKFNYTQTIHSTVNSASRQATVKMLYESPKLVEILYKIFYYDFILFNYSIPKQYLPKEPPAETLNEYRLK
;
A
#
# COMPACT_ATOMS: atom_id res chain seq x y z
N MET A 1 -12.33 -28.50 -1.56
CA MET A 1 -12.84 -28.27 -2.93
C MET A 1 -12.39 -26.89 -3.39
N LEU A 2 -11.33 -26.83 -4.18
CA LEU A 2 -10.87 -25.59 -4.83
C LEU A 2 -11.84 -25.25 -5.97
N ASP A 3 -12.44 -24.07 -5.88
CA ASP A 3 -13.48 -23.53 -6.75
C ASP A 3 -13.06 -23.52 -8.24
N LEU A 4 -13.66 -24.41 -9.03
CA LEU A 4 -13.47 -24.54 -10.48
C LEU A 4 -13.96 -23.28 -11.24
N GLY A 5 -14.86 -22.47 -10.66
CA GLY A 5 -15.34 -21.23 -11.27
C GLY A 5 -14.26 -20.17 -11.41
N ARG A 6 -13.36 -20.07 -10.42
CA ARG A 6 -12.26 -19.09 -10.39
C ARG A 6 -11.17 -19.37 -11.44
N LYS A 7 -10.95 -20.65 -11.78
CA LYS A 7 -10.01 -21.05 -12.86
C LYS A 7 -10.49 -20.56 -14.23
N ASN A 8 -11.79 -20.65 -14.51
CA ASN A 8 -12.37 -20.22 -15.78
C ASN A 8 -12.34 -18.71 -15.97
N GLU A 9 -12.53 -17.92 -14.91
CA GLU A 9 -12.40 -16.46 -14.98
C GLU A 9 -10.95 -16.02 -15.22
N ILE A 10 -9.96 -16.64 -14.56
CA ILE A 10 -8.54 -16.33 -14.78
C ILE A 10 -8.13 -16.63 -16.24
N LEU A 11 -8.57 -17.76 -16.80
CA LEU A 11 -8.30 -18.14 -18.19
C LEU A 11 -8.92 -17.16 -19.21
N SER A 12 -10.11 -16.62 -18.92
CA SER A 12 -10.75 -15.63 -19.79
C SER A 12 -9.98 -14.31 -19.90
N VAL A 13 -9.32 -13.89 -18.81
CA VAL A 13 -8.49 -12.68 -18.80
C VAL A 13 -7.15 -12.90 -19.50
N ILE A 14 -6.56 -14.09 -19.37
CA ILE A 14 -5.30 -14.44 -20.05
C ILE A 14 -5.46 -14.37 -21.58
N ASN A 15 -6.59 -14.84 -22.13
CA ASN A 15 -6.82 -14.97 -23.58
C ASN A 15 -7.30 -13.69 -24.31
N SER A 16 -7.35 -12.55 -23.64
CA SER A 16 -7.68 -11.28 -24.30
C SER A 16 -6.45 -10.64 -24.96
N ASP A 17 -6.55 -10.29 -26.25
CA ASP A 17 -5.58 -9.48 -27.02
C ASP A 17 -5.58 -8.02 -26.54
N VAL A 18 -5.28 -7.81 -25.26
CA VAL A 18 -5.26 -6.47 -24.66
C VAL A 18 -4.01 -5.74 -25.10
N LYS A 19 -4.27 -4.77 -25.95
CA LYS A 19 -3.41 -3.67 -26.33
C LYS A 19 -3.09 -2.80 -25.07
N PHE A 20 -1.87 -2.90 -24.53
CA PHE A 20 -1.38 -2.20 -23.31
C PHE A 20 -1.14 -0.69 -23.51
N TYR A 21 -2.14 0.08 -23.95
CA TYR A 21 -1.96 1.51 -24.24
C TYR A 21 -2.54 2.42 -23.15
N GLN A 22 -3.51 1.93 -22.37
CA GLN A 22 -4.25 2.75 -21.45
C GLN A 22 -3.50 2.94 -20.12
N ILE A 23 -3.45 4.17 -19.63
CA ILE A 23 -3.07 4.47 -18.24
C ILE A 23 -4.26 4.14 -17.34
N ILE A 24 -3.98 3.48 -16.23
CA ILE A 24 -5.00 3.15 -15.24
C ILE A 24 -5.51 4.44 -14.58
N PRO A 25 -6.84 4.66 -14.49
CA PRO A 25 -7.39 5.87 -13.88
C PRO A 25 -7.06 5.97 -12.38
N PRO A 26 -6.95 7.19 -11.81
CA PRO A 26 -6.77 7.39 -10.39
C PRO A 26 -8.08 7.23 -9.62
N PHE A 27 -7.97 7.16 -8.28
CA PHE A 27 -9.07 7.27 -7.33
C PHE A 27 -10.27 6.35 -7.60
N ILE A 28 -10.03 5.16 -8.19
CA ILE A 28 -11.07 4.14 -8.28
C ILE A 28 -11.33 3.63 -6.86
N PRO A 29 -12.54 3.82 -6.31
CA PRO A 29 -12.83 3.41 -4.94
C PRO A 29 -12.67 1.91 -4.81
N ILE A 30 -11.91 1.45 -3.82
CA ILE A 30 -11.74 0.04 -3.53
C ILE A 30 -11.71 -0.21 -2.04
N THR A 31 -12.59 -1.09 -1.56
CA THR A 31 -12.63 -1.46 -0.14
C THR A 31 -12.04 -2.86 0.02
N ILE A 32 -10.71 -2.97 0.01
CA ILE A 32 -10.03 -4.25 0.29
C ILE A 32 -9.46 -4.21 1.70
N ARG A 33 -10.29 -4.54 2.69
CA ARG A 33 -9.88 -4.63 4.10
C ARG A 33 -8.93 -3.48 4.47
N ASP A 34 -9.26 -2.25 4.06
CA ASP A 34 -8.37 -1.13 4.33
C ASP A 34 -8.13 -1.09 5.83
N ARG A 35 -6.89 -0.82 6.19
CA ARG A 35 -6.45 -0.91 7.58
C ARG A 35 -6.48 0.48 8.16
N ILE A 36 -7.69 1.05 8.23
CA ILE A 36 -7.89 2.32 8.91
C ILE A 36 -7.73 2.05 10.41
N ARG A 37 -6.82 2.80 11.04
CA ARG A 37 -6.48 2.71 12.46
C ARG A 37 -6.71 4.05 13.09
N VAL A 38 -7.31 4.05 14.27
CA VAL A 38 -7.72 5.27 14.95
C VAL A 38 -7.19 5.29 16.37
N SER A 39 -6.73 6.45 16.81
CA SER A 39 -6.61 6.78 18.23
C SER A 39 -7.56 7.94 18.52
N ASN A 40 -8.70 7.61 19.14
CA ASN A 40 -9.68 8.61 19.56
C ASN A 40 -9.06 9.60 20.56
N LYS A 41 -8.18 9.10 21.46
CA LYS A 41 -7.45 9.89 22.45
C LYS A 41 -6.70 11.07 21.83
N TYR A 42 -6.12 10.86 20.65
CA TYR A 42 -5.30 11.86 19.94
C TYR A 42 -5.97 12.41 18.67
N LYS A 43 -7.23 12.07 18.40
CA LYS A 43 -7.92 12.39 17.13
C LYS A 43 -7.03 12.10 15.91
N LEU A 44 -6.36 10.95 15.93
CA LEU A 44 -5.37 10.54 14.93
C LEU A 44 -5.91 9.37 14.13
N LEU A 45 -5.90 9.49 12.80
CA LEU A 45 -6.27 8.44 11.87
C LEU A 45 -5.08 8.07 10.99
N SER A 46 -4.82 6.77 10.87
CA SER A 46 -3.81 6.23 9.98
C SER A 46 -4.40 5.24 8.99
N CYS A 47 -4.00 5.34 7.71
CA CYS A 47 -4.20 4.25 6.77
C CYS A 47 -2.96 3.35 6.69
N SER A 48 -3.08 2.10 7.13
CA SER A 48 -1.97 1.14 7.22
C SER A 48 -1.85 0.26 5.97
N LEU A 49 -1.31 0.82 4.89
CA LEU A 49 -1.19 0.12 3.60
C LEU A 49 -0.19 -1.06 3.62
N HIS A 50 -0.56 -2.15 2.95
CA HIS A 50 0.34 -3.28 2.71
C HIS A 50 1.64 -2.79 2.02
N LYS A 51 2.79 -3.28 2.50
CA LYS A 51 4.14 -2.91 2.02
C LYS A 51 4.60 -1.46 2.33
N HIS A 52 3.89 -0.77 3.22
CA HIS A 52 4.22 0.58 3.70
C HIS A 52 4.40 0.59 5.22
N LEU A 53 5.29 -0.28 5.76
CA LEU A 53 5.49 -0.40 7.21
C LEU A 53 4.22 -0.68 8.02
N SER A 54 3.21 -1.34 7.44
CA SER A 54 1.95 -1.63 8.14
C SER A 54 2.14 -2.44 9.42
N SER A 55 3.16 -3.30 9.47
CA SER A 55 3.54 -4.09 10.66
C SER A 55 4.10 -3.24 11.80
N MET A 56 4.48 -1.99 11.55
CA MET A 56 4.88 -1.02 12.57
C MET A 56 3.74 -0.05 12.88
N ILE A 57 3.09 0.49 11.83
CA ILE A 57 2.03 1.50 11.98
C ILE A 57 0.82 0.95 12.73
N SER A 58 0.35 -0.26 12.40
CA SER A 58 -0.80 -0.86 13.10
C SER A 58 -0.57 -1.00 14.62
N PRO A 59 0.53 -1.63 15.10
CA PRO A 59 0.82 -1.68 16.54
C PRO A 59 1.10 -0.32 17.17
N SER A 60 1.72 0.63 16.46
CA SER A 60 1.90 1.98 17.00
C SER A 60 0.58 2.72 17.23
N MET A 61 -0.39 2.56 16.32
CA MET A 61 -1.73 3.11 16.51
C MET A 61 -2.47 2.44 17.68
N CYS A 62 -2.28 1.12 17.86
CA CYS A 62 -2.78 0.40 19.03
C CYS A 62 -2.14 0.90 20.33
N TYR A 63 -0.82 1.15 20.35
CA TYR A 63 -0.12 1.76 21.48
C TYR A 63 -0.69 3.15 21.81
N LEU A 64 -0.94 3.99 20.80
CA LEU A 64 -1.53 5.32 20.99
C LEU A 64 -3.01 5.32 21.40
N LYS A 65 -3.68 4.16 21.39
CA LYS A 65 -5.03 4.04 21.93
C LYS A 65 -4.99 4.05 23.45
N ASP A 66 -4.14 3.19 24.02
CA ASP A 66 -3.88 3.08 25.44
C ASP A 66 -2.45 2.57 25.64
N GLU A 67 -1.53 3.48 25.97
CA GLU A 67 -0.12 3.17 26.10
C GLU A 67 0.12 2.18 27.25
N ALA A 68 -0.59 2.35 28.38
CA ALA A 68 -0.40 1.52 29.56
C ALA A 68 -0.89 0.10 29.32
N GLU A 69 -2.08 -0.06 28.73
CA GLU A 69 -2.63 -1.36 28.36
C GLU A 69 -1.73 -2.05 27.32
N TYR A 70 -1.28 -1.31 26.31
CA TYR A 70 -0.38 -1.85 25.29
C TYR A 70 0.91 -2.38 25.91
N ILE A 71 1.60 -1.58 26.72
CA ILE A 71 2.84 -2.01 27.37
C ILE A 71 2.59 -3.22 28.27
N LYS A 72 1.50 -3.24 29.03
CA LYS A 72 1.14 -4.39 29.88
C LYS A 72 0.93 -5.68 29.09
N LYS A 73 0.29 -5.61 27.92
CA LYS A 73 -0.10 -6.79 27.13
C LYS A 73 0.96 -7.25 26.13
N TYR A 74 1.68 -6.31 25.53
CA TYR A 74 2.56 -6.54 24.39
C TYR A 74 4.02 -6.14 24.66
N GLY A 75 4.30 -5.56 25.83
CA GLY A 75 5.62 -5.09 26.23
C GLY A 75 6.10 -3.88 25.42
N ASN A 76 7.40 -3.60 25.53
CA ASN A 76 8.05 -2.46 24.89
C ASN A 76 8.41 -2.71 23.40
N VAL A 77 7.61 -3.49 22.66
CA VAL A 77 7.89 -3.92 21.28
C VAL A 77 6.76 -3.51 20.34
N ILE A 78 7.10 -2.98 19.16
CA ILE A 78 6.15 -2.61 18.10
C ILE A 78 6.19 -3.62 16.94
N ALA A 79 7.37 -3.92 16.40
CA ALA A 79 7.54 -4.63 15.12
C ALA A 79 6.96 -6.05 15.04
N GLU A 80 6.83 -6.72 16.19
CA GLU A 80 6.36 -8.11 16.28
C GLU A 80 4.87 -8.19 16.66
N ASN A 81 4.27 -7.05 17.01
CA ASN A 81 2.92 -6.94 17.52
C ASN A 81 1.94 -6.47 16.43
N GLN A 82 2.15 -6.89 15.19
CA GLN A 82 1.34 -6.50 14.02
C GLN A 82 -0.16 -6.80 14.13
N ASN A 83 -0.56 -7.70 15.04
CA ASN A 83 -1.95 -8.04 15.35
C ASN A 83 -2.46 -7.41 16.66
N ALA A 84 -1.68 -6.52 17.28
CA ALA A 84 -2.13 -5.81 18.47
C ALA A 84 -3.41 -5.01 18.17
N CYS A 85 -4.34 -5.03 19.13
CA CYS A 85 -5.68 -4.47 18.99
C CYS A 85 -6.52 -5.01 17.82
N ARG A 86 -6.18 -6.14 17.18
CA ARG A 86 -6.96 -6.64 16.03
C ARG A 86 -8.44 -6.89 16.37
N ASP A 87 -8.71 -7.39 17.57
CA ASP A 87 -10.05 -7.74 18.03
C ASP A 87 -10.69 -6.63 18.90
N SER A 88 -10.11 -5.42 18.92
CA SER A 88 -10.62 -4.31 19.74
C SER A 88 -11.79 -3.56 19.11
N GLY A 89 -12.19 -3.89 17.88
CA GLY A 89 -13.23 -3.19 17.12
C GLY A 89 -12.74 -1.92 16.40
N ASP A 90 -11.49 -1.50 16.59
CA ASP A 90 -10.94 -0.24 16.03
C ASP A 90 -10.25 -0.44 14.65
N PHE A 91 -10.51 -1.59 14.03
CA PHE A 91 -9.99 -1.95 12.72
C PHE A 91 -11.09 -1.69 11.69
N HIS A 92 -11.12 -0.46 11.17
CA HIS A 92 -12.16 -0.04 10.23
C HIS A 92 -11.74 -0.31 8.79
N HIS A 93 -12.72 -0.62 7.95
CA HIS A 93 -12.48 -0.93 6.53
C HIS A 93 -12.63 0.27 5.60
N ASN A 94 -13.17 1.37 6.11
CA ASN A 94 -13.30 2.63 5.41
C ASN A 94 -13.35 3.77 6.44
N ILE A 95 -13.04 4.97 5.98
CA ILE A 95 -13.07 6.20 6.76
C ILE A 95 -14.52 6.58 7.08
N VAL A 96 -15.47 6.28 6.20
CA VAL A 96 -16.89 6.57 6.44
C VAL A 96 -17.39 5.96 7.75
N GLU A 97 -17.02 4.71 8.06
CA GLU A 97 -17.34 4.04 9.32
C GLU A 97 -16.83 4.78 10.56
N VAL A 98 -15.61 5.33 10.47
CA VAL A 98 -15.01 6.11 11.55
C VAL A 98 -15.70 7.46 11.69
N THR A 99 -16.06 8.08 10.56
CA THR A 99 -16.43 9.50 10.50
C THR A 99 -17.89 9.79 10.82
N LYS A 100 -18.75 8.76 10.90
CA LYS A 100 -20.20 8.90 11.17
C LYS A 100 -20.55 9.78 12.37
N ASN A 101 -19.73 9.76 13.43
CA ASN A 101 -20.01 10.44 14.70
C ASN A 101 -18.89 11.38 15.15
N ILE A 102 -17.98 11.76 14.26
CA ILE A 102 -16.84 12.64 14.60
C ILE A 102 -16.78 13.85 13.68
N ASN A 103 -16.41 15.00 14.23
CA ASN A 103 -15.98 16.13 13.43
C ASN A 103 -14.55 15.88 12.93
N ILE A 104 -14.41 15.54 11.65
CA ILE A 104 -13.13 15.18 11.03
C ILE A 104 -12.14 16.34 10.90
N GLU A 105 -12.62 17.58 11.01
CA GLU A 105 -11.77 18.77 10.86
C GLU A 105 -10.73 18.89 11.96
N ASP A 106 -11.04 18.35 13.15
CA ASP A 106 -10.12 18.34 14.29
C ASP A 106 -9.12 17.19 14.26
N TRP A 107 -9.21 16.32 13.25
CA TRP A 107 -8.43 15.08 13.21
C TRP A 107 -7.22 15.19 12.31
N VAL A 108 -6.13 14.56 12.73
CA VAL A 108 -4.93 14.42 11.90
C VAL A 108 -5.00 13.11 11.16
N PHE A 109 -5.06 13.17 9.84
CA PHE A 109 -5.04 12.00 8.97
C PHE A 109 -3.63 11.85 8.44
N PHE A 110 -3.07 10.65 8.50
CA PHE A 110 -1.78 10.38 7.88
C PHE A 110 -1.71 8.99 7.25
N SER A 111 -0.82 8.87 6.29
CA SER A 111 -0.56 7.63 5.59
C SER A 111 0.88 7.62 5.11
N LEU A 112 1.37 6.43 4.80
CA LEU A 112 2.67 6.25 4.20
C LEU A 112 2.52 5.98 2.70
N SER A 113 3.27 6.69 1.88
CA SER A 113 3.44 6.37 0.45
C SER A 113 4.79 5.69 0.23
N ARG A 114 4.89 4.90 -0.85
CA ARG A 114 6.16 4.30 -1.27
C ARG A 114 6.30 4.42 -2.78
N ASP A 115 7.54 4.54 -3.25
CA ASP A 115 7.85 4.49 -4.68
C ASP A 115 7.15 3.27 -5.32
N PRO A 116 6.31 3.45 -6.36
CA PRO A 116 5.45 2.37 -6.85
C PRO A 116 6.23 1.16 -7.37
N ILE A 117 7.41 1.37 -7.97
CA ILE A 117 8.26 0.29 -8.49
C ILE A 117 8.97 -0.40 -7.33
N GLU A 118 9.47 0.36 -6.35
CA GLU A 118 10.08 -0.22 -5.15
C GLU A 118 9.07 -1.09 -4.37
N ARG A 119 7.83 -0.60 -4.24
CA ARG A 119 6.69 -1.30 -3.63
C ARG A 119 6.37 -2.57 -4.41
N PHE A 120 6.22 -2.49 -5.73
CA PHE A 120 5.95 -3.64 -6.59
C PHE A 120 7.01 -4.73 -6.43
N ILE A 121 8.30 -4.38 -6.51
CA ILE A 121 9.42 -5.31 -6.34
C ILE A 121 9.35 -5.97 -4.96
N SER A 122 9.08 -5.19 -3.90
CA SER A 122 8.93 -5.71 -2.53
C SER A 122 7.71 -6.62 -2.37
N GLY A 123 6.63 -6.33 -3.11
CA GLY A 123 5.44 -7.14 -3.25
C GLY A 123 5.76 -8.49 -3.89
N PHE A 124 6.29 -8.46 -5.11
CA PHE A 124 6.49 -9.65 -5.92
C PHE A 124 7.52 -10.61 -5.31
N SER A 125 8.67 -10.10 -4.87
CA SER A 125 9.71 -10.94 -4.27
C SER A 125 9.20 -11.63 -3.00
N ASN A 126 8.56 -10.87 -2.11
CA ASN A 126 8.12 -11.44 -0.85
C ASN A 126 6.89 -12.34 -1.00
N ILE A 127 5.89 -11.93 -1.77
CA ILE A 127 4.65 -12.69 -1.88
C ILE A 127 4.82 -13.85 -2.86
N CYS A 128 5.22 -13.58 -4.11
CA CYS A 128 5.21 -14.61 -5.16
C CYS A 128 6.45 -15.52 -5.18
N ILE A 129 7.56 -15.11 -4.55
CA ILE A 129 8.80 -15.90 -4.53
C ILE A 129 9.04 -16.51 -3.14
N ASP A 130 9.06 -15.68 -2.09
CA ASP A 130 9.52 -16.10 -0.75
C ASP A 130 8.46 -16.82 0.09
N ILE A 131 7.26 -16.23 0.24
CA ILE A 131 6.27 -16.69 1.23
C ILE A 131 5.39 -17.81 0.66
N LEU A 132 4.94 -17.69 -0.59
CA LEU A 132 4.02 -18.67 -1.16
C LEU A 132 4.78 -19.92 -1.58
N ASN A 133 4.42 -21.05 -0.95
CA ASN A 133 4.89 -22.37 -1.36
C ASN A 133 4.36 -22.74 -2.76
N MET A 134 4.82 -23.85 -3.34
CA MET A 134 4.46 -24.20 -4.73
C MET A 134 2.95 -24.27 -4.99
N GLU A 135 2.15 -24.78 -4.04
CA GLU A 135 0.69 -24.86 -4.18
C GLU A 135 0.03 -23.48 -4.09
N GLN A 136 0.53 -22.62 -3.20
CA GLN A 136 0.00 -21.28 -2.98
C GLN A 136 0.40 -20.27 -4.06
N ARG A 137 1.41 -20.58 -4.88
CA ARG A 137 1.84 -19.73 -6.02
C ARG A 137 0.76 -19.55 -7.08
N ALA A 138 -0.28 -20.39 -7.09
CA ALA A 138 -1.52 -20.17 -7.83
C ALA A 138 -2.16 -18.79 -7.51
N LEU A 139 -1.98 -18.28 -6.30
CA LEU A 139 -2.46 -16.95 -5.89
C LEU A 139 -1.78 -15.81 -6.66
N CYS A 140 -0.62 -16.02 -7.27
CA CYS A 140 0.02 -15.04 -8.17
C CYS A 140 -0.50 -15.19 -9.60
N TYR A 141 -1.83 -15.14 -9.76
CA TYR A 141 -2.55 -15.32 -11.03
C TYR A 141 -2.21 -16.60 -11.80
N ASN A 142 -1.81 -17.68 -11.11
CA ASN A 142 -1.24 -18.89 -11.70
C ASN A 142 0.05 -18.66 -12.52
N CYS A 143 0.69 -17.50 -12.40
CA CYS A 143 1.97 -17.20 -13.05
C CYS A 143 3.18 -17.76 -12.29
N GLY A 144 3.00 -18.16 -11.03
CA GLY A 144 4.11 -18.54 -10.16
C GLY A 144 5.14 -17.42 -10.04
N SER A 145 6.39 -17.70 -10.40
CA SER A 145 7.49 -16.73 -10.41
C SER A 145 7.71 -16.05 -11.77
N ASN A 146 6.84 -16.29 -12.77
CA ASN A 146 6.96 -15.65 -14.08
C ASN A 146 6.50 -14.18 -14.00
N LEU A 147 7.48 -13.28 -14.01
CA LEU A 147 7.24 -11.83 -13.84
C LEU A 147 6.43 -11.23 -15.00
N SER A 148 6.69 -11.67 -16.23
CA SER A 148 5.98 -11.16 -17.43
C SER A 148 4.49 -11.53 -17.40
N CYS A 149 4.18 -12.79 -17.10
CA CYS A 149 2.82 -13.26 -16.90
C CYS A 149 2.14 -12.47 -15.78
N PHE A 150 2.82 -12.27 -14.64
CA PHE A 150 2.24 -11.58 -13.50
C PHE A 150 1.89 -10.12 -13.81
N ILE A 151 2.84 -9.36 -14.39
CA ILE A 151 2.64 -7.92 -14.68
C ILE A 151 1.55 -7.72 -15.73
N THR A 152 1.54 -8.55 -16.78
CA THR A 152 0.51 -8.46 -17.83
C THR A 152 -0.87 -8.83 -17.30
N THR A 153 -0.97 -9.83 -16.42
CA THR A 153 -2.24 -10.21 -15.79
C THR A 153 -2.70 -9.18 -14.76
N LEU A 154 -1.78 -8.62 -13.96
CA LEU A 154 -2.06 -7.52 -13.04
C LEU A 154 -2.63 -6.30 -13.78
N TYR A 155 -2.03 -5.91 -14.89
CA TYR A 155 -2.55 -4.81 -15.72
C TYR A 155 -3.99 -5.06 -16.15
N LYS A 156 -4.28 -6.28 -16.62
CA LYS A 156 -5.64 -6.66 -17.05
C LYS A 156 -6.63 -6.67 -15.88
N ASP A 157 -6.25 -7.18 -14.71
CA ASP A 157 -7.10 -7.20 -13.51
C ASP A 157 -7.43 -5.77 -13.04
N VAL A 158 -6.41 -4.91 -12.93
CA VAL A 158 -6.57 -3.50 -12.54
C VAL A 158 -7.45 -2.76 -13.56
N LEU A 159 -7.20 -2.95 -14.86
CA LEU A 159 -8.02 -2.33 -15.91
C LEU A 159 -9.47 -2.82 -15.88
N ASN A 160 -9.67 -4.14 -15.70
CA ASN A 160 -11.01 -4.71 -15.61
C ASN A 160 -11.75 -4.18 -14.39
N TYR A 161 -11.08 -4.10 -13.24
CA TYR A 161 -11.64 -3.54 -12.02
C TYR A 161 -12.08 -2.08 -12.22
N SER A 162 -11.24 -1.24 -12.85
CA SER A 162 -11.61 0.16 -13.12
C SER A 162 -12.86 0.32 -14.00
N LYS A 163 -13.21 -0.69 -14.80
CA LYS A 163 -14.35 -0.64 -15.74
C LYS A 163 -15.61 -1.33 -15.20
N GLN A 164 -15.44 -2.41 -14.45
CA GLN A 164 -16.52 -3.33 -14.10
C GLN A 164 -16.67 -3.54 -12.59
N ASN A 165 -15.79 -2.95 -11.77
CA ASN A 165 -15.74 -3.13 -10.32
C ASN A 165 -15.65 -4.61 -9.87
N LYS A 166 -15.06 -5.47 -10.72
CA LYS A 166 -14.88 -6.90 -10.45
C LYS A 166 -13.41 -7.23 -10.20
N ILE A 167 -13.09 -7.58 -8.96
CA ILE A 167 -11.75 -8.01 -8.53
C ILE A 167 -11.59 -9.51 -8.79
N ILE A 168 -10.60 -9.89 -9.59
CA ILE A 168 -10.30 -11.31 -9.84
C ILE A 168 -9.64 -11.93 -8.61
N ASN A 169 -8.67 -11.22 -8.03
CA ASN A 169 -7.87 -11.71 -6.93
C ASN A 169 -7.67 -10.66 -5.82
N TYR A 170 -8.52 -10.70 -4.80
CA TYR A 170 -8.48 -9.80 -3.64
C TYR A 170 -7.14 -9.81 -2.91
N PHE A 171 -6.47 -10.96 -2.83
CA PHE A 171 -5.18 -11.06 -2.16
C PHE A 171 -4.10 -10.30 -2.94
N ILE A 172 -4.09 -10.40 -4.27
CA ILE A 172 -3.18 -9.62 -5.11
C ILE A 172 -3.56 -8.14 -5.10
N ALA A 173 -4.85 -7.83 -5.20
CA ALA A 173 -5.32 -6.45 -5.20
C ALA A 173 -4.87 -5.69 -3.94
N ALA A 174 -4.97 -6.30 -2.76
CA ALA A 174 -4.49 -5.72 -1.50
C ALA A 174 -3.00 -5.33 -1.51
N HIS A 175 -2.17 -6.00 -2.31
CA HIS A 175 -0.72 -5.82 -2.31
C HIS A 175 -0.19 -5.03 -3.51
N PHE A 176 -0.88 -5.11 -4.66
CA PHE A 176 -0.35 -4.67 -5.95
C PHE A 176 -1.22 -3.67 -6.70
N PHE A 177 -2.48 -3.43 -6.31
CA PHE A 177 -3.27 -2.38 -6.95
C PHE A 177 -2.72 -0.99 -6.59
N PRO A 178 -3.02 0.04 -7.40
CA PRO A 178 -2.55 1.41 -7.16
C PRO A 178 -2.83 1.88 -5.72
N GLN A 179 -1.85 2.54 -5.10
CA GLN A 179 -1.95 3.03 -3.73
C GLN A 179 -3.03 4.10 -3.61
N ASN A 180 -3.19 4.91 -4.66
CA ASN A 180 -4.18 5.99 -4.71
C ASN A 180 -5.64 5.51 -4.76
N TRP A 181 -5.89 4.21 -4.95
CA TRP A 181 -7.22 3.63 -4.88
C TRP A 181 -7.65 3.30 -3.45
N MET A 182 -6.68 3.06 -2.56
CA MET A 182 -6.90 2.64 -1.18
C MET A 182 -7.14 3.84 -0.24
N CYS A 183 -7.44 3.57 1.03
CA CYS A 183 -7.58 4.57 2.10
C CYS A 183 -8.70 5.59 1.90
N ASP A 184 -9.70 5.27 1.07
CA ASP A 184 -10.74 6.20 0.62
C ASP A 184 -10.18 7.54 0.10
N TYR A 185 -9.00 7.50 -0.54
CA TYR A 185 -8.38 8.71 -1.07
C TYR A 185 -9.24 9.45 -2.07
N PHE A 186 -10.10 8.75 -2.81
CA PHE A 186 -11.06 9.37 -3.71
C PHE A 186 -11.90 10.47 -3.03
N GLN A 187 -12.17 10.35 -1.72
CA GLN A 187 -12.87 11.39 -0.93
C GLN A 187 -11.92 12.20 -0.05
N TYR A 188 -10.90 11.57 0.54
CA TYR A 188 -10.17 12.15 1.66
C TYR A 188 -8.71 12.49 1.36
N PHE A 189 -8.22 12.34 0.11
CA PHE A 189 -6.80 12.53 -0.22
C PHE A 189 -6.22 13.86 0.30
N SER A 190 -6.96 14.96 0.19
CA SER A 190 -6.51 16.29 0.63
C SER A 190 -6.38 16.45 2.15
N LYS A 191 -7.00 15.56 2.95
CA LYS A 191 -6.89 15.56 4.42
C LYS A 191 -5.63 14.86 4.91
N PHE A 192 -5.06 13.95 4.11
CA PHE A 192 -3.93 13.15 4.53
C PHE A 192 -2.63 13.94 4.51
N VAL A 193 -1.89 13.88 5.62
CA VAL A 193 -0.45 14.10 5.64
C VAL A 193 0.22 12.83 5.11
N ILE A 194 0.71 12.87 3.87
CA ILE A 194 1.34 11.72 3.22
C ILE A 194 2.84 11.77 3.49
N ILE A 195 3.37 10.73 4.16
CA ILE A 195 4.79 10.63 4.48
C ILE A 195 5.45 9.65 3.52
N PRO A 196 6.44 10.08 2.71
CA PRO A 196 7.14 9.18 1.81
C PRO A 196 8.08 8.25 2.60
N TYR A 197 7.88 6.95 2.45
CA TYR A 197 8.77 5.92 2.97
C TYR A 197 9.62 5.34 1.84
N SER A 198 10.88 5.04 2.14
CA SER A 198 11.71 4.20 1.28
C SER A 198 12.64 3.32 2.09
N SER A 199 13.05 2.21 1.50
CA SER A 199 14.06 1.32 2.09
C SER A 199 15.47 1.91 2.13
N ASN A 200 15.73 3.04 1.45
CA ASN A 200 17.02 3.71 1.47
C ASN A 200 17.30 4.34 2.84
N ARG A 201 18.36 3.85 3.52
CA ARG A 201 18.79 4.33 4.84
C ARG A 201 19.05 5.85 4.88
N LYS A 202 19.48 6.47 3.78
CA LYS A 202 19.70 7.92 3.71
C LYS A 202 18.41 8.73 3.88
N LYS A 203 17.25 8.18 3.49
CA LYS A 203 15.94 8.81 3.64
C LYS A 203 15.27 8.54 5.00
N LYS A 204 15.88 7.70 5.83
CA LYS A 204 15.29 7.27 7.11
C LYS A 204 15.10 8.41 8.09
N GLN A 205 16.10 9.28 8.25
CA GLN A 205 16.00 10.39 9.20
C GLN A 205 14.88 11.37 8.82
N GLN A 206 14.74 11.67 7.53
CA GLN A 206 13.66 12.49 7.02
C GLN A 206 12.30 11.86 7.34
N PHE A 207 12.12 10.56 7.03
CA PHE A 207 10.90 9.83 7.38
C PHE A 207 10.57 9.90 8.88
N LEU A 208 11.58 9.70 9.77
CA LEU A 208 11.37 9.76 11.22
C LEU A 208 10.96 11.16 11.68
N ASN A 209 11.54 12.21 11.10
CA ASN A 209 11.19 13.60 11.40
C ASN A 209 9.76 13.90 10.95
N ASP A 210 9.40 13.53 9.72
CA ASP A 210 8.05 13.75 9.18
C ASP A 210 6.99 13.00 10.00
N PHE A 211 7.30 11.77 10.42
CA PHE A 211 6.41 11.00 11.28
C PHE A 211 6.29 11.61 12.68
N LYS A 212 7.39 12.07 13.28
CA LYS A 212 7.35 12.79 14.57
C LYS A 212 6.49 14.06 14.46
N ASN A 213 6.59 14.81 13.37
CA ASN A 213 5.78 16.00 13.13
C ASN A 213 4.28 15.70 13.08
N VAL A 214 3.87 14.56 12.50
CA VAL A 214 2.47 14.11 12.56
C VAL A 214 2.02 13.83 13.98
N LEU A 215 2.84 13.15 14.79
CA LEU A 215 2.51 12.87 16.19
C LEU A 215 2.41 14.16 17.02
N ILE A 216 3.31 15.13 16.78
CA ILE A 216 3.25 16.47 17.40
C ILE A 216 1.95 17.17 17.01
N LYS A 217 1.60 17.18 15.72
CA LYS A 217 0.36 17.81 15.23
C LYS A 217 -0.89 17.21 15.86
N ALA A 218 -0.85 15.92 16.20
CA ALA A 218 -1.93 15.21 16.89
C ALA A 218 -1.88 15.33 18.43
N ASN A 219 -1.00 16.20 18.97
CA ASN A 219 -0.82 16.42 20.41
C ASN A 219 -0.49 15.15 21.20
N VAL A 220 0.23 14.21 20.58
CA VAL A 220 0.75 13.03 21.27
C VAL A 220 1.83 13.49 22.28
N PRO A 221 1.88 13.01 23.53
CA PRO A 221 2.90 13.38 24.51
C PRO A 221 4.30 13.00 24.04
N GLU A 222 5.29 13.81 24.41
CA GLU A 222 6.69 13.62 23.98
C GLU A 222 7.23 12.23 24.34
N GLU A 223 6.86 11.66 25.48
CA GLU A 223 7.23 10.31 25.88
C GLU A 223 6.74 9.26 24.86
N SER A 224 5.44 9.27 24.53
CA SER A 224 4.84 8.38 23.53
C SER A 224 5.45 8.59 22.14
N GLN A 225 5.73 9.83 21.76
CA GLN A 225 6.43 10.14 20.50
C GLN A 225 7.82 9.48 20.48
N ASN A 226 8.63 9.73 21.51
CA ASN A 226 10.00 9.23 21.61
C ASN A 226 10.03 7.70 21.66
N PHE A 227 9.07 7.07 22.37
CA PHE A 227 8.88 5.63 22.35
C PHE A 227 8.70 5.12 20.92
N ILE A 228 7.70 5.62 20.18
CA ILE A 228 7.42 5.19 18.81
C ILE A 228 8.62 5.43 17.88
N ILE A 229 9.16 6.65 17.86
CA ILE A 229 10.27 7.02 16.98
C ILE A 229 11.51 6.16 17.27
N SER A 230 11.80 5.86 18.54
CA SER A 230 12.89 4.95 18.88
C SER A 230 12.67 3.56 18.29
N LYS A 231 11.44 3.00 18.33
CA LYS A 231 11.15 1.68 17.73
C LYS A 231 11.34 1.72 16.22
N PHE A 232 10.84 2.73 15.51
CA PHE A 232 11.09 2.85 14.08
C PHE A 232 12.58 3.07 13.74
N ASN A 233 13.34 3.69 14.63
CA ASN A 233 14.78 3.87 14.43
C ASN A 233 15.58 2.58 14.69
N TYR A 234 15.29 1.82 15.73
CA TYR A 234 16.08 0.63 16.06
C TYR A 234 15.60 -0.63 15.34
N THR A 235 14.33 -0.68 14.94
CA THR A 235 13.83 -1.78 14.13
C THR A 235 14.40 -1.67 12.72
N GLN A 236 15.44 -2.46 12.45
CA GLN A 236 15.63 -2.99 11.11
C GLN A 236 14.41 -3.86 10.87
N THR A 237 13.39 -3.35 10.17
CA THR A 237 12.16 -4.13 9.94
C THR A 237 12.54 -5.53 9.52
N ILE A 238 11.99 -6.54 10.20
CA ILE A 238 12.23 -7.98 10.01
C ILE A 238 12.10 -8.39 8.52
N HIS A 239 11.50 -7.53 7.70
CA HIS A 239 11.54 -7.56 6.24
C HIS A 239 12.67 -6.72 5.63
N SER A 240 13.91 -6.82 6.12
CA SER A 240 15.14 -6.35 5.47
C SER A 240 15.44 -7.13 4.19
N THR A 241 14.39 -7.43 3.42
CA THR A 241 14.33 -7.99 2.07
C THR A 241 15.10 -7.18 1.04
N VAL A 242 15.57 -5.97 1.40
CA VAL A 242 16.37 -5.08 0.56
C VAL A 242 17.57 -5.83 -0.05
N ASN A 243 18.19 -6.73 0.73
CA ASN A 243 19.35 -7.52 0.30
C ASN A 243 19.01 -8.99 0.02
N SER A 244 17.73 -9.36 -0.01
CA SER A 244 17.36 -10.75 -0.32
C SER A 244 17.69 -11.11 -1.76
N ALA A 245 18.15 -12.34 -1.99
CA ALA A 245 18.44 -12.86 -3.32
C ALA A 245 17.20 -12.78 -4.24
N SER A 246 16.01 -13.04 -3.71
CA SER A 246 14.75 -12.94 -4.47
C SER A 246 14.44 -11.52 -4.92
N ARG A 247 14.70 -10.50 -4.08
CA ARG A 247 14.56 -9.10 -4.47
C ARG A 247 15.54 -8.71 -5.56
N GLN A 248 16.82 -9.08 -5.43
CA GLN A 248 17.84 -8.79 -6.44
C GLN A 248 17.50 -9.46 -7.78
N ALA A 249 17.06 -10.72 -7.75
CA ALA A 249 16.58 -11.42 -8.94
C ALA A 249 15.36 -10.72 -9.56
N THR A 250 14.41 -10.27 -8.74
CA THR A 250 13.23 -9.52 -9.23
C THR A 250 13.61 -8.21 -9.89
N VAL A 251 14.54 -7.45 -9.29
CA VAL A 251 15.09 -6.22 -9.88
C VAL A 251 15.70 -6.53 -11.25
N LYS A 252 16.56 -7.54 -11.33
CA LYS A 252 17.21 -7.95 -12.58
C LYS A 252 16.18 -8.32 -13.65
N MET A 253 15.25 -9.24 -13.36
CA MET A 253 14.20 -9.66 -14.29
C MET A 253 13.34 -8.49 -14.78
N LEU A 254 13.04 -7.52 -13.91
CA LEU A 254 12.22 -6.37 -14.27
C LEU A 254 12.97 -5.44 -15.23
N TYR A 255 14.20 -5.05 -14.90
CA TYR A 255 14.96 -4.07 -15.69
C TYR A 255 15.59 -4.64 -16.95
N GLU A 256 15.67 -5.97 -17.09
CA GLU A 256 15.98 -6.64 -18.37
C GLU A 256 14.85 -6.50 -19.40
N SER A 257 13.63 -6.09 -18.99
CA SER A 257 12.50 -5.91 -19.89
C SER A 257 11.89 -4.50 -19.80
N PRO A 258 12.32 -3.56 -20.67
CA PRO A 258 11.75 -2.21 -20.74
C PRO A 258 10.23 -2.21 -20.90
N LYS A 259 9.67 -3.20 -21.61
CA LYS A 259 8.23 -3.37 -21.80
C LYS A 259 7.48 -3.63 -20.49
N LEU A 260 8.04 -4.45 -19.58
CA LEU A 260 7.42 -4.72 -18.28
C LEU A 260 7.46 -3.47 -17.39
N VAL A 261 8.57 -2.74 -17.42
CA VAL A 261 8.71 -1.47 -16.71
C VAL A 261 7.68 -0.46 -17.22
N GLU A 262 7.51 -0.32 -18.54
CA GLU A 262 6.50 0.55 -19.15
C GLU A 262 5.08 0.20 -18.70
N ILE A 263 4.72 -1.09 -18.61
CA ILE A 263 3.41 -1.52 -18.10
C ILE A 263 3.23 -1.08 -16.65
N LEU A 264 4.24 -1.23 -15.78
CA LEU A 264 4.15 -0.78 -14.39
C LEU A 264 3.96 0.74 -14.28
N TYR A 265 4.63 1.53 -15.12
CA TYR A 265 4.40 2.98 -15.18
C TYR A 265 2.97 3.32 -15.63
N LYS A 266 2.34 2.52 -16.48
CA LYS A 266 0.92 2.70 -16.85
C LYS A 266 -0.05 2.31 -15.73
N ILE A 267 0.27 1.26 -14.96
CA ILE A 267 -0.53 0.86 -13.79
C ILE A 267 -0.47 1.92 -12.70
N PHE A 268 0.73 2.43 -12.41
CA PHE A 268 0.99 3.27 -11.25
C PHE A 268 1.18 4.75 -11.58
N TYR A 269 0.89 5.20 -12.81
CA TYR A 269 1.14 6.57 -13.27
C TYR A 269 0.68 7.61 -12.25
N TYR A 270 -0.56 7.52 -11.78
CA TYR A 270 -1.09 8.47 -10.81
C TYR A 270 -0.55 8.31 -9.40
N ASP A 271 -0.05 7.13 -8.99
CA ASP A 271 0.71 7.04 -7.72
C ASP A 271 1.97 7.91 -7.81
N PHE A 272 2.67 7.91 -8.94
CA PHE A 272 3.84 8.77 -9.12
C PHE A 272 3.48 10.26 -9.03
N ILE A 273 2.41 10.68 -9.72
CA ILE A 273 2.02 12.10 -9.73
C ILE A 273 1.47 12.53 -8.36
N LEU A 274 0.55 11.77 -7.79
CA LEU A 274 -0.12 12.12 -6.53
C LEU A 274 0.82 12.12 -5.34
N PHE A 275 1.77 11.18 -5.29
CA PHE A 275 2.72 11.05 -4.18
C PHE A 275 4.09 11.69 -4.48
N ASN A 276 4.19 12.47 -5.56
CA ASN A 276 5.37 13.25 -5.96
C ASN A 276 6.65 12.40 -6.12
N TYR A 277 6.53 11.25 -6.79
CA TYR A 277 7.66 10.43 -7.22
C TYR A 277 8.05 10.74 -8.67
N SER A 278 9.34 10.64 -8.98
CA SER A 278 9.86 10.92 -10.31
C SER A 278 9.52 9.80 -11.31
N ILE A 279 9.07 10.18 -12.50
CA ILE A 279 8.95 9.29 -13.66
C ILE A 279 10.11 9.58 -14.63
N PRO A 280 10.91 8.58 -15.05
CA PRO A 280 11.92 8.77 -16.08
C PRO A 280 11.30 9.22 -17.40
N LYS A 281 11.94 10.17 -18.10
CA LYS A 281 11.39 10.80 -19.32
C LYS A 281 10.89 9.81 -20.37
N GLN A 282 11.58 8.68 -20.54
CA GLN A 282 11.22 7.63 -21.50
C GLN A 282 9.91 6.89 -21.19
N TYR A 283 9.41 6.98 -19.95
CA TYR A 283 8.15 6.35 -19.51
C TYR A 283 7.03 7.38 -19.29
N LEU A 284 7.30 8.66 -19.56
CA LEU A 284 6.23 9.66 -19.58
C LEU A 284 5.32 9.40 -20.78
N PRO A 285 4.00 9.57 -20.62
CA PRO A 285 3.08 9.42 -21.73
C PRO A 285 3.34 10.52 -22.75
N LYS A 286 3.23 10.18 -24.04
CA LYS A 286 3.43 11.12 -25.15
C LYS A 286 2.36 12.20 -25.19
N GLU A 287 1.14 11.83 -24.78
CA GLU A 287 0.01 12.73 -24.64
C GLU A 287 -0.48 12.67 -23.18
N PRO A 288 -0.91 13.80 -22.58
CA PRO A 288 -1.50 13.79 -21.26
C PRO A 288 -2.74 12.87 -21.25
N PRO A 289 -3.02 12.15 -20.15
CA PRO A 289 -4.24 11.37 -20.04
C PRO A 289 -5.48 12.25 -20.29
N ALA A 290 -6.49 11.69 -20.94
CA ALA A 290 -7.70 12.41 -21.35
C ALA A 290 -8.46 13.06 -20.19
N GLU A 291 -8.31 12.55 -18.97
CA GLU A 291 -8.91 13.12 -17.76
C GLU A 291 -7.82 13.79 -16.90
N THR A 292 -8.03 15.07 -16.58
CA THR A 292 -7.10 15.84 -15.74
C THR A 292 -7.30 15.51 -14.27
N LEU A 293 -6.24 15.56 -13.46
CA LEU A 293 -6.33 15.32 -12.00
C LEU A 293 -7.37 16.20 -11.30
N ASN A 294 -7.65 17.39 -11.83
CA ASN A 294 -8.65 18.30 -11.30
C ASN A 294 -10.08 17.79 -11.52
N GLU A 295 -10.34 17.08 -12.61
CA GLU A 295 -11.65 16.47 -12.88
C GLU A 295 -11.99 15.36 -11.89
N TYR A 296 -10.97 14.70 -11.32
CA TYR A 296 -11.16 13.70 -10.27
C TYR A 296 -11.28 14.29 -8.85
N ARG A 297 -10.80 15.51 -8.61
CA ARG A 297 -10.96 16.20 -7.31
C ARG A 297 -12.33 16.88 -7.15
N LEU A 298 -13.07 17.05 -8.23
CA LEU A 298 -14.35 17.76 -8.30
C LEU A 298 -15.56 16.82 -8.40
N LYS A 299 -15.36 15.51 -8.33
CA LYS A 299 -16.41 14.48 -8.21
C LYS A 299 -16.35 13.86 -6.82
#